data_AF-A0A932HBH1-F1
#
_entry.id   AF-A0A932HBH1-F1
#
_cell.length_a   1.000
_cell.length_b   1.000
_cell.length_c   1.000
_cell.angle_alpha   90.00
_cell.angle_beta   90.00
_cell.angle_gamma   90.00
#
_symmetry.space_group_name_H-M   'P 1'
#
loop_
_entity.id
_entity.type
_entity.pdbx_description
1 polymer ?
#
loop_
_entity_poly.entity_id
_entity_poly.type
_entity_poly.pdbx_seq_one_letter_code
_entity_poly.pdbx_strand_id
1 'polypeptide(L)'
;QAARVLWQLGPAPDEAREMRLIVIESYVGEKKGDEAFRGMLRYQQDFKPLERAVATRFVRALLDLDMDKEAATWFAQLDDSGPLKLLLRFKAGLVPAETAVSQARTALARRNDASYWEVLLHAAARHNNRALEIEALEQMLNAVEPKNAAPRAAVLWQRYLAAAQDIGNQNQLLMGDDANWADFASRRLGTSPHLSRAFFAYLAQRGQTLPARL
;
A
#
# COMPACT_ATOMS: atom_id res chain seq x y z
N GLN A 1 21.66 -17.68 48.60
CA GLN A 1 21.40 -18.45 47.36
C GLN A 1 20.13 -18.00 46.62
N ALA A 2 19.13 -17.38 47.28
CA ALA A 2 17.91 -16.88 46.62
C ALA A 2 18.13 -15.77 45.57
N ALA A 3 19.16 -14.92 45.74
CA ALA A 3 19.46 -13.84 44.79
C ALA A 3 19.94 -14.32 43.40
N ARG A 4 20.45 -15.56 43.25
CA ARG A 4 20.79 -16.11 41.93
C ARG A 4 19.56 -16.58 41.13
N VAL A 5 18.50 -17.00 41.83
CA VAL A 5 17.28 -17.53 41.20
C VAL A 5 16.43 -16.41 40.60
N LEU A 6 16.42 -15.22 41.22
CA LEU A 6 15.75 -14.03 40.69
C LEU A 6 16.33 -13.52 39.35
N TRP A 7 17.62 -13.77 39.09
CA TRP A 7 18.27 -13.45 37.81
C TRP A 7 18.20 -14.59 36.78
N GLN A 8 17.66 -15.75 37.16
CA GLN A 8 17.57 -16.95 36.31
C GLN A 8 16.18 -17.15 35.71
N LEU A 9 15.15 -16.48 36.22
CA LEU A 9 13.79 -16.47 35.64
C LEU A 9 13.67 -15.39 34.56
N GLY A 10 14.64 -15.37 33.63
CA GLY A 10 14.42 -14.70 32.36
C GLY A 10 13.43 -15.53 31.53
N PRO A 11 12.55 -14.90 30.73
CA PRO A 11 11.74 -15.64 29.76
C PRO A 11 12.65 -16.52 28.89
N ALA A 12 12.11 -17.65 28.42
CA ALA A 12 12.85 -18.49 27.49
C ALA A 12 13.31 -17.65 26.28
N PRO A 13 14.44 -17.97 25.62
CA PRO A 13 14.97 -17.14 24.52
C PRO A 13 13.94 -16.82 23.43
N ASP A 14 13.02 -17.75 23.15
CA ASP A 14 11.95 -17.57 22.15
C ASP A 14 10.84 -16.64 22.67
N GLU A 15 10.42 -16.80 23.92
CA GLU A 15 9.48 -15.87 24.57
C GLU A 15 10.05 -14.45 24.64
N ALA A 16 11.35 -14.32 24.93
CA ALA A 16 12.05 -13.03 24.94
C ALA A 16 12.05 -12.37 23.54
N ARG A 17 12.16 -13.16 22.45
CA ARG A 17 12.04 -12.65 21.08
C ARG A 17 10.64 -12.13 20.81
N GLU A 18 9.62 -12.93 21.11
CA GLU A 18 8.22 -12.58 20.86
C GLU A 18 7.81 -11.32 21.63
N MET A 19 8.14 -11.24 22.92
CA MET A 19 7.84 -10.05 23.73
C MET A 19 8.45 -8.79 23.15
N ARG A 20 9.67 -8.87 22.60
CA ARG A 20 10.29 -7.70 21.97
C ARG A 20 9.65 -7.30 20.67
N LEU A 21 9.19 -8.26 19.87
CA LEU A 21 8.42 -7.95 18.67
C LEU A 21 7.12 -7.23 19.04
N ILE A 22 6.41 -7.70 20.07
CA ILE A 22 5.19 -7.04 20.57
C ILE A 22 5.46 -5.59 20.99
N VAL A 23 6.54 -5.33 21.72
CA VAL A 23 6.92 -3.95 22.11
C VAL A 23 7.20 -3.07 20.88
N ILE A 24 7.93 -3.59 19.89
CA ILE A 24 8.19 -2.87 18.63
C ILE A 24 6.88 -2.59 17.90
N GLU A 25 5.97 -3.56 17.83
CA GLU A 25 4.67 -3.42 17.18
C GLU A 25 3.78 -2.39 17.88
N SER A 26 3.84 -2.31 19.20
CA SER A 26 3.15 -1.26 19.97
C SER A 26 3.65 0.13 19.57
N TYR A 27 4.97 0.33 19.44
CA TYR A 27 5.51 1.60 18.94
C TYR A 27 5.07 1.90 17.49
N VAL A 28 5.05 0.89 16.62
CA VAL A 28 4.57 1.04 15.24
C VAL A 28 3.09 1.43 15.22
N GLY A 29 2.25 0.77 16.03
CA GLY A 29 0.82 1.07 16.16
C GLY A 29 0.56 2.47 16.72
N GLU A 30 1.41 2.93 17.63
CA GLU A 30 1.40 4.29 18.21
C GLU A 30 2.06 5.35 17.31
N LYS A 31 2.51 4.98 16.11
CA LYS A 31 3.22 5.88 15.17
C LYS A 31 4.50 6.50 15.73
N LYS A 32 5.13 5.84 16.72
CA LYS A 32 6.40 6.22 17.34
C LYS A 32 7.58 5.63 16.58
N GLY A 33 7.86 6.21 15.40
CA GLY A 33 8.82 5.66 14.45
C GLY A 33 10.24 5.52 14.97
N ASP A 34 10.76 6.54 15.66
CA ASP A 34 12.12 6.52 16.19
C ASP A 34 12.30 5.50 17.33
N GLU A 35 11.28 5.33 18.18
CA GLU A 35 11.25 4.29 19.22
C GLU A 35 11.17 2.90 18.60
N ALA A 36 10.30 2.71 17.60
CA ALA A 36 10.19 1.47 16.87
C ALA A 36 11.53 1.09 16.22
N PHE A 37 12.16 2.02 15.50
CA PHE A 37 13.43 1.79 14.83
C PHE A 37 14.55 1.45 15.82
N ARG A 38 14.68 2.19 16.94
CA ARG A 38 15.63 1.86 18.01
C ARG A 38 15.39 0.47 18.59
N GLY A 39 14.12 0.11 18.80
CA GLY A 39 13.74 -1.24 19.24
C GLY A 39 14.16 -2.32 18.24
N MET A 40 13.95 -2.10 16.94
CA MET A 40 14.35 -3.02 15.87
C MET A 40 15.88 -3.19 15.78
N LEU A 41 16.64 -2.09 15.89
CA LEU A 41 18.10 -2.16 15.95
C LEU A 41 18.57 -2.97 17.16
N ARG A 42 17.94 -2.77 18.32
CA ARG A 42 18.25 -3.53 19.53
C ARG A 42 17.88 -5.01 19.39
N TYR A 43 16.76 -5.32 18.74
CA TYR A 43 16.36 -6.68 18.40
C TYR A 43 17.44 -7.37 17.55
N GLN A 44 17.91 -6.73 16.48
CA GLN A 44 18.97 -7.28 15.62
C GLN A 44 20.28 -7.47 16.38
N GLN A 45 20.62 -6.60 17.32
CA GLN A 45 21.84 -6.75 18.14
C GLN A 45 21.77 -8.00 19.01
N ASP A 46 20.61 -8.22 19.65
CA ASP A 46 20.45 -9.29 20.63
C ASP A 46 20.13 -10.65 19.98
N PHE A 47 19.61 -10.67 18.75
CA PHE A 47 19.23 -11.89 18.02
C PHE A 47 19.85 -11.96 16.62
N LYS A 48 21.13 -12.35 16.54
CA LYS A 48 21.82 -12.59 15.27
C LYS A 48 21.86 -14.07 14.90
N PRO A 49 21.70 -14.43 13.61
CA PRO A 49 21.37 -13.56 12.48
C PRO A 49 19.90 -13.11 12.48
N LEU A 50 19.61 -11.96 11.88
CA LEU A 50 18.23 -11.50 11.72
C LEU A 50 17.53 -12.33 10.65
N GLU A 51 16.44 -13.00 11.04
CA GLU A 51 15.63 -13.81 10.14
C GLU A 51 14.96 -12.94 9.06
N ARG A 52 14.89 -13.44 7.83
CA ARG A 52 14.28 -12.73 6.69
C ARG A 52 12.84 -12.30 6.98
N ALA A 53 12.04 -13.15 7.62
CA ALA A 53 10.65 -12.82 7.95
C ALA A 53 10.56 -11.59 8.88
N VAL A 54 11.46 -11.52 9.88
CA VAL A 54 11.54 -10.38 10.80
C VAL A 54 12.04 -9.13 10.08
N ALA A 55 13.06 -9.26 9.23
CA ALA A 55 13.55 -8.15 8.41
C ALA A 55 12.45 -7.57 7.50
N THR A 56 11.71 -8.44 6.79
CA THR A 56 10.54 -8.05 5.98
C THR A 56 9.51 -7.30 6.81
N ARG A 57 9.23 -7.77 8.03
CA ARG A 57 8.30 -7.10 8.95
C ARG A 57 8.77 -5.71 9.35
N PHE A 58 10.05 -5.56 9.71
CA PHE A 58 10.62 -4.28 10.10
C PHE A 58 10.62 -3.28 8.96
N VAL A 59 11.06 -3.70 7.76
CA VAL A 59 11.02 -2.85 6.57
C VAL A 59 9.60 -2.40 6.27
N ARG A 60 8.62 -3.31 6.27
CA ARG A 60 7.21 -2.97 6.06
C ARG A 60 6.74 -1.90 7.05
N ALA A 61 6.97 -2.12 8.34
CA ALA A 61 6.55 -1.19 9.38
C ALA A 61 7.17 0.21 9.21
N LEU A 62 8.46 0.29 8.85
CA LEU A 62 9.12 1.57 8.60
C LEU A 62 8.58 2.26 7.33
N LEU A 63 8.29 1.52 6.27
CA LEU A 63 7.67 2.09 5.07
C LEU A 63 6.25 2.62 5.34
N ASP A 64 5.48 1.98 6.22
CA ASP A 64 4.15 2.42 6.67
C ASP A 64 4.19 3.63 7.62
N LEU A 65 5.39 3.96 8.12
CA LEU A 65 5.71 5.14 8.92
C LEU A 65 6.44 6.21 8.11
N ASP A 66 6.57 6.03 6.78
CA ASP A 66 7.32 6.89 5.87
C ASP A 66 8.81 7.09 6.23
N MET A 67 9.38 6.14 6.98
CA MET A 67 10.80 6.08 7.36
C MET A 67 11.62 5.31 6.31
N ASP A 68 11.57 5.79 5.07
CA ASP A 68 12.10 5.09 3.90
C ASP A 68 13.62 4.88 3.97
N LYS A 69 14.35 5.81 4.61
CA LYS A 69 15.81 5.74 4.78
C LYS A 69 16.20 4.68 5.80
N GLU A 70 15.51 4.64 6.93
CA GLU A 70 15.72 3.68 8.00
C GLU A 70 15.34 2.28 7.55
N ALA A 71 14.29 2.16 6.72
CA ALA A 71 13.89 0.90 6.09
C ALA A 71 15.02 0.28 5.24
N ALA A 72 15.93 1.09 4.68
CA ALA A 72 17.08 0.60 3.93
C ALA A 72 18.09 -0.20 4.79
N THR A 73 18.02 -0.10 6.12
CA THR A 73 18.90 -0.83 7.06
C THR A 73 18.90 -2.33 6.80
N TRP A 74 17.74 -2.91 6.46
CA TRP A 74 17.59 -4.34 6.22
C TRP A 74 17.36 -4.70 4.75
N PHE A 75 17.76 -3.81 3.84
CA PHE A 75 17.58 -4.00 2.40
C PHE A 75 18.18 -5.32 1.89
N ALA A 76 19.36 -5.70 2.39
CA ALA A 76 20.08 -6.89 1.97
C ALA A 76 19.38 -8.20 2.40
N GLN A 77 18.56 -8.17 3.45
CA GLN A 77 17.86 -9.35 3.97
C GLN A 77 16.58 -9.66 3.19
N LEU A 78 16.04 -8.71 2.44
CA LEU A 78 14.83 -8.86 1.64
C LEU A 78 15.04 -9.79 0.43
N ASP A 79 13.98 -10.49 0.03
CA ASP A 79 13.94 -11.25 -1.23
C ASP A 79 14.23 -10.33 -2.42
N ASP A 80 15.26 -10.69 -3.21
CA ASP A 80 15.69 -9.96 -4.41
C ASP A 80 14.58 -9.80 -5.44
N SER A 81 13.69 -10.80 -5.52
CA SER A 81 12.53 -10.83 -6.41
C SER A 81 11.23 -10.46 -5.69
N GLY A 82 11.32 -9.89 -4.49
CA GLY A 82 10.18 -9.57 -3.66
C GLY A 82 9.59 -8.19 -3.95
N PRO A 83 8.25 -8.03 -3.86
CA PRO A 83 7.58 -6.75 -4.07
C PRO A 83 8.02 -5.69 -3.06
N LEU A 84 8.29 -6.07 -1.81
CA LEU A 84 8.74 -5.14 -0.77
C LEU A 84 10.11 -4.52 -1.08
N LYS A 85 11.03 -5.31 -1.65
CA LYS A 85 12.36 -4.80 -2.03
C LYS A 85 12.21 -3.81 -3.19
N LEU A 86 11.36 -4.11 -4.16
CA LEU A 86 11.04 -3.19 -5.25
C LEU A 86 10.41 -1.89 -4.74
N LEU A 87 9.44 -1.98 -3.82
CA LEU A 87 8.81 -0.82 -3.18
C LEU A 87 9.83 0.05 -2.47
N LEU A 88 10.72 -0.56 -1.68
CA LEU A 88 11.79 0.17 -0.97
C LEU A 88 12.76 0.85 -1.94
N ARG A 89 13.18 0.17 -3.03
CA ARG A 89 14.02 0.81 -4.06
C ARG A 89 13.33 2.02 -4.68
N PHE A 90 12.04 1.92 -4.93
CA PHE A 90 11.26 3.01 -5.50
C PHE A 90 11.13 4.18 -4.53
N LYS A 91 10.69 3.94 -3.29
CA LYS A 91 10.55 4.97 -2.26
C LYS A 91 11.88 5.65 -1.91
N ALA A 92 12.98 4.88 -1.88
CA ALA A 92 14.33 5.41 -1.67
C ALA A 92 14.91 6.14 -2.90
N GLY A 93 14.18 6.23 -4.03
CA GLY A 93 14.64 6.91 -5.25
C GLY A 93 15.73 6.16 -6.03
N LEU A 94 15.97 4.88 -5.72
CA LEU A 94 16.97 4.05 -6.40
C LEU A 94 16.47 3.52 -7.76
N VAL A 95 15.16 3.56 -7.99
CA VAL A 95 14.55 3.28 -9.30
C VAL A 95 13.47 4.32 -9.59
N PRO A 96 13.37 4.81 -10.84
CA PRO A 96 12.29 5.70 -11.24
C PRO A 96 10.96 4.94 -11.30
N ALA A 97 9.83 5.67 -11.24
CA ALA A 97 8.52 5.04 -11.15
C ALA A 97 8.19 4.20 -12.39
N GLU A 98 8.59 4.64 -13.58
CA GLU A 98 8.35 3.92 -14.84
C GLU A 98 9.02 2.54 -14.82
N THR A 99 10.23 2.47 -14.25
CA THR A 99 10.95 1.21 -14.05
C THR A 99 10.27 0.36 -12.98
N ALA A 100 9.84 0.96 -11.86
CA ALA A 100 9.10 0.24 -10.82
C ALA A 100 7.79 -0.35 -11.37
N VAL A 101 7.05 0.41 -12.17
CA VAL A 101 5.82 -0.03 -12.84
C VAL A 101 6.09 -1.18 -13.80
N SER A 102 7.09 -1.04 -14.68
CA SER A 102 7.46 -2.10 -15.64
C SER A 102 7.85 -3.41 -14.94
N GLN A 103 8.66 -3.32 -13.87
CA GLN A 103 9.07 -4.48 -13.08
C GLN A 103 7.89 -5.13 -12.35
N ALA A 104 7.03 -4.34 -11.71
CA ALA A 104 5.85 -4.84 -11.02
C ALA A 104 4.85 -5.52 -11.98
N ARG A 105 4.62 -4.94 -13.17
CA ARG A 105 3.77 -5.55 -14.22
C ARG A 105 4.32 -6.87 -14.72
N THR A 106 5.63 -6.91 -14.99
CA THR A 106 6.31 -8.14 -15.41
C THR A 106 6.20 -9.22 -14.34
N ALA A 107 6.35 -8.84 -13.06
CA ALA A 107 6.22 -9.76 -11.94
C ALA A 107 4.78 -10.29 -11.82
N LEU A 108 3.77 -9.41 -11.88
CA LEU A 108 2.34 -9.77 -11.85
C LEU A 108 1.97 -10.76 -12.96
N ALA A 109 2.51 -10.58 -14.17
CA ALA A 109 2.27 -11.49 -15.30
C ALA A 109 2.87 -12.89 -15.08
N ARG A 110 3.95 -13.00 -14.31
CA ARG A 110 4.65 -14.27 -14.03
C ARG A 110 4.14 -14.96 -12.76
N ARG A 111 3.84 -14.16 -11.74
CA ARG A 111 3.42 -14.56 -10.41
C ARG A 111 2.25 -13.67 -10.06
N ASN A 112 1.06 -14.26 -9.94
CA ASN A 112 -0.15 -13.54 -9.55
C ASN A 112 -0.11 -13.16 -8.04
N ASP A 113 0.94 -12.45 -7.63
CA ASP A 113 1.15 -11.98 -6.26
C ASP A 113 0.58 -10.57 -6.13
N ALA A 114 -0.53 -10.46 -5.39
CA ALA A 114 -1.26 -9.22 -5.21
C ALA A 114 -0.44 -8.11 -4.52
N SER A 115 0.66 -8.47 -3.84
CA SER A 115 1.54 -7.51 -3.16
C SER A 115 2.24 -6.55 -4.13
N TYR A 116 2.36 -6.90 -5.42
CA TYR A 116 2.91 -6.00 -6.43
C TYR A 116 1.97 -4.83 -6.80
N TRP A 117 0.66 -4.95 -6.54
CA TRP A 117 -0.27 -3.84 -6.74
C TRP A 117 0.02 -2.66 -5.82
N GLU A 118 0.61 -2.92 -4.65
CA GLU A 118 1.05 -1.86 -3.73
C GLU A 118 2.17 -1.02 -4.35
N VAL A 119 3.15 -1.65 -5.02
CA VAL A 119 4.21 -0.94 -5.76
C VAL A 119 3.59 -0.03 -6.84
N LEU A 120 2.62 -0.55 -7.58
CA LEU A 120 1.92 0.20 -8.62
C LEU A 120 1.12 1.38 -8.05
N LEU A 121 0.47 1.19 -6.90
CA LEU A 121 -0.26 2.26 -6.21
C LEU A 121 0.67 3.41 -5.81
N HIS A 122 1.81 3.11 -5.17
CA HIS A 122 2.78 4.14 -4.79
C HIS A 122 3.41 4.83 -6.01
N ALA A 123 3.72 4.07 -7.06
CA ALA A 123 4.23 4.64 -8.31
C ALA A 123 3.21 5.55 -9.01
N ALA A 124 1.93 5.16 -9.02
CA ALA A 124 0.85 5.94 -9.60
C ALA A 124 0.66 7.28 -8.87
N ALA A 125 0.70 7.27 -7.54
CA ALA A 125 0.57 8.48 -6.73
C ALA A 125 1.69 9.49 -7.02
N ARG A 126 2.93 9.01 -7.24
CA ARG A 126 4.09 9.87 -7.53
C ARG A 126 3.97 10.62 -8.87
N HIS A 127 3.36 10.00 -9.88
CA HIS A 127 3.19 10.57 -11.22
C HIS A 127 1.78 11.10 -11.50
N ASN A 128 0.92 11.14 -10.48
CA ASN A 128 -0.49 11.53 -10.61
C ASN A 128 -1.24 10.73 -11.70
N ASN A 129 -0.86 9.46 -11.89
CA ASN A 129 -1.47 8.57 -12.87
C ASN A 129 -2.75 7.96 -12.29
N ARG A 130 -3.87 8.69 -12.43
CA ARG A 130 -5.18 8.32 -11.89
C ARG A 130 -5.69 6.96 -12.36
N ALA A 131 -5.46 6.62 -13.63
CA ALA A 131 -5.90 5.35 -14.18
C ALA A 131 -5.20 4.18 -13.47
N LEU A 132 -3.87 4.28 -13.30
CA LEU A 132 -3.09 3.26 -12.61
C LEU A 132 -3.40 3.21 -11.11
N GLU A 133 -3.63 4.36 -10.47
CA GLU A 133 -4.02 4.44 -9.06
C GLU A 133 -5.31 3.65 -8.81
N ILE A 134 -6.34 3.92 -9.61
CA ILE A 134 -7.64 3.23 -9.53
C ILE A 134 -7.49 1.74 -9.80
N GLU A 135 -6.78 1.36 -10.86
CA GLU A 135 -6.56 -0.04 -11.19
C GLU A 135 -5.91 -0.79 -10.04
N ALA A 136 -4.85 -0.25 -9.45
CA ALA A 136 -4.16 -0.87 -8.33
C ALA A 136 -5.11 -1.05 -7.12
N LEU A 137 -5.91 -0.03 -6.81
CA LEU A 137 -6.89 -0.10 -5.72
C LEU A 137 -8.00 -1.14 -5.96
N GLU A 138 -8.51 -1.24 -7.19
CA GLU A 138 -9.48 -2.28 -7.57
C GLU A 138 -8.90 -3.68 -7.36
N GLN A 139 -7.67 -3.91 -7.82
CA GLN A 139 -7.02 -5.22 -7.69
C GLN A 139 -6.69 -5.55 -6.24
N MET A 140 -6.26 -4.56 -5.45
CA MET A 140 -6.05 -4.72 -4.01
C MET A 140 -7.34 -4.97 -3.24
N LEU A 141 -8.49 -4.46 -3.71
CA LEU A 141 -9.80 -4.75 -3.13
C LEU A 141 -10.22 -6.19 -3.46
N ASN A 142 -10.04 -6.62 -4.71
CA ASN A 142 -10.38 -7.98 -5.16
C ASN A 142 -9.53 -9.07 -4.48
N ALA A 143 -8.31 -8.73 -4.07
CA ALA A 143 -7.41 -9.67 -3.39
C ALA A 143 -7.71 -9.86 -1.89
N VAL A 144 -8.63 -9.08 -1.31
CA VAL A 144 -8.92 -9.11 0.13
C VAL A 144 -10.17 -9.91 0.45
N GLU A 145 -10.13 -10.61 1.59
CA GLU A 145 -11.31 -11.30 2.12
C GLU A 145 -12.48 -10.33 2.32
N PRO A 146 -13.73 -10.70 1.98
CA PRO A 146 -14.88 -9.81 2.02
C PRO A 146 -15.08 -9.05 3.35
N LYS A 147 -14.79 -9.68 4.49
CA LYS A 147 -14.89 -9.06 5.82
C LYS A 147 -13.96 -7.85 6.02
N ASN A 148 -12.86 -7.79 5.27
CA ASN A 148 -11.84 -6.73 5.33
C ASN A 148 -11.94 -5.76 4.13
N ALA A 149 -12.92 -5.96 3.25
CA ALA A 149 -13.05 -5.17 2.02
C ALA A 149 -13.57 -3.75 2.28
N ALA A 150 -14.41 -3.55 3.31
CA ALA A 150 -15.12 -2.29 3.52
C ALA A 150 -14.20 -1.05 3.63
N PRO A 151 -13.09 -1.06 4.42
CA PRO A 151 -12.18 0.09 4.47
C PRO A 151 -11.52 0.38 3.11
N ARG A 152 -11.12 -0.67 2.36
CA ARG A 152 -10.50 -0.51 1.04
C ARG A 152 -11.49 -0.01 0.00
N ALA A 153 -12.73 -0.50 0.05
CA ALA A 153 -13.81 -0.03 -0.82
C ALA A 153 -14.12 1.44 -0.58
N ALA A 154 -14.11 1.91 0.68
CA ALA A 154 -14.29 3.33 1.00
C ALA A 154 -13.18 4.20 0.39
N VAL A 155 -11.91 3.76 0.48
CA VAL A 155 -10.77 4.47 -0.15
C VAL A 155 -10.91 4.49 -1.68
N LEU A 156 -11.23 3.35 -2.29
CA LEU A 156 -11.44 3.26 -3.75
C LEU A 156 -12.57 4.19 -4.20
N TRP A 157 -13.68 4.21 -3.46
CA TRP A 157 -14.82 5.08 -3.77
C TRP A 157 -14.42 6.56 -3.75
N GLN A 158 -13.71 7.00 -2.71
CA GLN A 158 -13.20 8.37 -2.65
C GLN A 158 -12.26 8.70 -3.82
N ARG A 159 -11.42 7.75 -4.23
CA ARG A 159 -10.49 7.92 -5.37
C ARG A 159 -11.20 7.97 -6.70
N TYR A 160 -12.28 7.20 -6.90
CA TYR A 160 -13.12 7.32 -8.08
C TYR A 160 -13.70 8.72 -8.22
N LEU A 161 -14.32 9.25 -7.16
CA LEU A 161 -14.94 10.57 -7.19
C LEU A 161 -13.92 11.67 -7.47
N ALA A 162 -12.76 11.61 -6.81
CA ALA A 162 -11.69 12.57 -7.01
C ALA A 162 -11.18 12.54 -8.45
N ALA A 163 -10.91 11.35 -9.00
CA ALA A 163 -10.44 11.21 -10.38
C ALA A 163 -11.49 11.70 -11.41
N ALA A 164 -12.76 11.33 -11.23
CA ALA A 164 -13.83 11.76 -12.12
C ALA A 164 -14.03 13.28 -12.07
N GLN A 165 -13.97 13.88 -10.89
CA GLN A 165 -14.06 15.34 -10.73
C GLN A 165 -12.86 16.05 -11.37
N ASP A 166 -11.62 15.60 -11.10
CA ASP A 166 -10.41 16.21 -11.66
C ASP A 166 -10.41 16.16 -13.19
N ILE A 167 -10.65 14.97 -13.75
CA ILE A 167 -10.63 14.76 -15.21
C ILE A 167 -11.85 15.44 -15.86
N GLY A 168 -13.03 15.39 -15.23
CA GLY A 168 -14.21 16.08 -15.72
C GLY A 168 -14.01 17.59 -15.82
N ASN A 169 -13.41 18.19 -14.79
CA ASN A 169 -13.03 19.61 -14.79
C ASN A 169 -12.03 19.95 -15.92
N GLN A 170 -11.00 19.12 -16.10
CA GLN A 170 -10.02 19.29 -17.18
C GLN A 170 -10.65 19.22 -18.58
N ASN A 171 -11.74 18.46 -18.73
CA ASN A 171 -12.47 18.30 -19.98
C ASN A 171 -13.73 19.19 -20.04
N GLN A 172 -13.86 20.16 -19.14
CA GLN A 172 -14.95 21.14 -19.09
C GLN A 172 -16.36 20.51 -19.05
N LEU A 173 -16.49 19.35 -18.40
CA LEU A 173 -17.79 18.72 -18.21
C LEU A 173 -18.61 19.52 -17.21
N LEU A 174 -19.78 19.99 -17.65
CA LEU A 174 -20.66 20.81 -16.82
C LEU A 174 -21.34 19.98 -15.74
N MET A 175 -21.39 20.49 -14.52
CA MET A 175 -22.15 19.86 -13.44
C MET A 175 -23.65 19.91 -13.76
N GLY A 176 -24.33 18.77 -13.62
CA GLY A 176 -25.76 18.63 -13.94
C GLY A 176 -26.06 18.19 -15.37
N ASP A 177 -25.04 18.16 -16.25
CA ASP A 177 -25.16 17.60 -17.60
C ASP A 177 -24.84 16.10 -17.59
N ASP A 178 -25.67 15.32 -16.90
CA ASP A 178 -25.43 13.89 -16.67
C ASP A 178 -25.25 13.10 -18.00
N ALA A 179 -25.90 13.53 -19.08
CA ALA A 179 -25.83 12.89 -20.38
C ALA A 179 -24.41 13.00 -20.98
N ASN A 180 -23.81 14.19 -20.95
CA ASN A 180 -22.43 14.38 -21.42
C ASN A 180 -21.43 13.65 -20.53
N TRP A 181 -21.64 13.60 -19.22
CA TRP A 181 -20.82 12.78 -18.32
C TRP A 181 -20.93 11.28 -18.63
N ALA A 182 -22.13 10.77 -18.91
CA ALA A 182 -22.37 9.35 -19.23
C ALA A 182 -21.79 8.95 -20.60
N ASP A 183 -21.91 9.82 -21.61
CA ASP A 183 -21.27 9.61 -22.91
C ASP A 183 -19.74 9.64 -22.78
N PHE A 184 -19.20 10.60 -22.02
CA PHE A 184 -17.77 10.70 -21.73
C PHE A 184 -17.21 9.47 -21.01
N ALA A 185 -17.98 8.88 -20.09
CA ALA A 185 -17.66 7.62 -19.43
C ALA A 185 -17.71 6.44 -20.41
N SER A 186 -18.76 6.35 -21.22
CA SER A 186 -19.01 5.24 -22.16
C SER A 186 -17.92 5.15 -23.23
N ARG A 187 -17.49 6.28 -23.80
CA ARG A 187 -16.40 6.33 -24.79
C ARG A 187 -15.07 5.81 -24.24
N ARG A 188 -14.89 5.80 -22.92
CA ARG A 188 -13.67 5.31 -22.24
C ARG A 188 -13.73 3.85 -21.84
N LEU A 189 -14.86 3.16 -22.01
CA LEU A 189 -14.96 1.73 -21.67
C LEU A 189 -13.91 0.89 -22.40
N GLY A 190 -13.64 1.21 -23.68
CA GLY A 190 -12.66 0.47 -24.50
C GLY A 190 -11.20 0.86 -24.26
N THR A 191 -10.93 2.11 -23.88
CA THR A 191 -9.54 2.64 -23.79
C THR A 191 -9.03 2.76 -22.36
N SER A 192 -9.90 2.98 -21.39
CA SER A 192 -9.56 3.18 -19.98
C SER A 192 -10.73 2.76 -19.08
N PRO A 193 -11.00 1.44 -18.96
CA PRO A 193 -12.16 0.92 -18.24
C PRO A 193 -12.19 1.34 -16.76
N HIS A 194 -11.02 1.46 -16.13
CA HIS A 194 -10.88 1.95 -14.74
C HIS A 194 -11.39 3.38 -14.56
N LEU A 195 -11.02 4.28 -15.47
CA LEU A 195 -11.52 5.66 -15.45
C LEU A 195 -13.00 5.72 -15.79
N SER A 196 -13.47 4.91 -16.74
CA SER A 196 -14.89 4.80 -17.07
C SER A 196 -15.73 4.45 -15.83
N ARG A 197 -15.30 3.43 -15.05
CA ARG A 197 -15.94 3.09 -13.76
C ARG A 197 -15.92 4.24 -12.76
N ALA A 198 -14.84 5.03 -12.70
CA ALA A 198 -14.77 6.21 -11.84
C ALA A 198 -15.86 7.24 -12.21
N PHE A 199 -16.08 7.49 -13.49
CA PHE A 199 -17.13 8.40 -13.96
C PHE A 199 -18.54 7.86 -13.68
N PHE A 200 -18.77 6.57 -13.88
CA PHE A 200 -20.05 5.95 -13.51
C PHE A 200 -20.30 6.01 -11.99
N ALA A 201 -19.27 5.79 -11.17
CA ALA A 201 -19.39 5.95 -9.72
C ALA A 201 -19.72 7.40 -9.31
N TYR A 202 -19.14 8.39 -10.00
CA TYR A 202 -19.48 9.80 -9.82
C TYR A 202 -20.94 10.08 -10.15
N LEU A 203 -21.44 9.59 -11.29
CA LEU A 203 -22.84 9.76 -11.69
C LEU A 203 -23.81 9.07 -10.73
N ALA A 204 -23.49 7.84 -10.31
CA ALA A 204 -24.30 7.09 -9.34
C ALA A 204 -24.51 7.88 -8.04
N GLN A 205 -23.51 8.64 -7.60
CA GLN A 205 -23.60 9.42 -6.36
C GLN A 205 -24.09 10.86 -6.55
N ARG A 206 -23.70 11.53 -7.64
CA ARG A 206 -23.87 12.98 -7.83
C ARG A 206 -24.70 13.37 -9.04
N GLY A 207 -25.14 12.43 -9.86
CA GLY A 207 -26.05 12.69 -10.98
C GLY A 207 -27.28 13.45 -10.49
N GLN A 208 -27.82 14.36 -11.28
CA GLN A 208 -29.02 15.11 -10.90
C GLN A 208 -30.30 14.38 -11.32
N THR A 209 -30.20 13.52 -12.33
CA THR A 209 -31.31 12.75 -12.88
C THR A 209 -31.37 11.34 -12.28
N LEU A 210 -32.58 10.81 -12.10
CA LEU A 210 -32.78 9.45 -11.57
C LEU A 210 -32.07 8.38 -12.43
N PRO A 211 -32.13 8.43 -13.79
CA PRO A 211 -31.42 7.47 -14.64
C PRO A 211 -29.89 7.55 -14.55
N ALA A 212 -29.32 8.66 -14.08
CA ALA A 212 -27.88 8.78 -13.86
C ALA A 212 -27.42 8.23 -12.50
N ARG A 213 -28.35 8.09 -11.54
CA ARG A 213 -28.08 7.54 -10.20
C ARG A 213 -28.32 6.03 -10.08
N LEU A 214 -29.05 5.44 -11.04
CA LEU A 214 -29.48 4.03 -11.09
C LEU A 214 -28.58 3.22 -12.02
#